data_AF-A0A2T4UI81-F1
#
_entry.id   AF-A0A2T4UI81-F1
#
_cell.length_a   1.000
_cell.length_b   1.000
_cell.length_c   1.000
_cell.angle_alpha   90.00
_cell.angle_beta   90.00
_cell.angle_gamma   90.00
#
_symmetry.space_group_name_H-M   'P 1'
#
loop_
_entity.id
_entity.type
_entity.pdbx_description
1 polymer ?
#
loop_
_entity_poly.entity_id
_entity_poly.type
_entity_poly.pdbx_seq_one_letter_code
_entity_poly.pdbx_strand_id
1 'polypeptide(L)'
;MARPDLYKTLGVDKKASAEEIKKAHRKLVRQHHPDRNPGDTAAEAKFKEVQAAYDVLGDPEKRKQYDRGGLFGGGAGGFGGGTAGGGGGFDAGSFSDIFSNIFGGGTGPAGGGAGTRRGPTGPRPERGGDLEASVSISFQQAIDGAQVPLQVPTSQTCGTCRGAGAKPGTSPTICPRCSGRGIEAQGQGLFSISQPCRRCEGTGTIVEHPCPTCGGSGATRTVKKYRVNIPAGVQDGSKVRLAGKGEPGRHGGPPGDLYVLTRVDPSPIFRRKGDNLEVEVPLSIPEAVRGAEVEVPTLDGRKTLRVPAGTKHGTVQRLRGAGPPKLGATGTRGDIHYRFVIDVPTELSKEQSEAVERLQAVLTGDPRAQLFEATT
;
A
#
# COMPACT_ATOMS: atom_id res chain seq x y z
N MET A 1 7.94 42.75 -18.89
CA MET A 1 7.75 41.59 -19.78
C MET A 1 6.28 41.19 -19.71
N ALA A 2 5.62 41.05 -20.86
CA ALA A 2 4.18 40.80 -20.94
C ALA A 2 3.82 39.43 -20.35
N ARG A 3 2.72 39.35 -19.60
CA ARG A 3 2.21 38.10 -18.99
C ARG A 3 1.94 37.05 -20.09
N PRO A 4 2.33 35.77 -19.89
CA PRO A 4 1.93 34.72 -20.81
C PRO A 4 0.40 34.59 -20.83
N ASP A 5 -0.18 34.71 -22.02
CA ASP A 5 -1.63 34.63 -22.22
C ASP A 5 -2.03 33.15 -22.30
N LEU A 6 -2.59 32.62 -21.21
CA LEU A 6 -2.92 31.20 -21.07
C LEU A 6 -3.98 30.76 -22.09
N TYR A 7 -4.84 31.69 -22.53
CA TYR A 7 -5.81 31.44 -23.59
C TYR A 7 -5.12 31.21 -24.94
N LYS A 8 -4.03 31.96 -25.22
CA LYS A 8 -3.21 31.74 -26.43
C LYS A 8 -2.44 30.41 -26.35
N THR A 9 -1.97 30.01 -25.19
CA THR A 9 -1.30 28.72 -24.98
C THR A 9 -2.23 27.53 -25.29
N LEU A 10 -3.51 27.63 -24.93
CA LEU A 10 -4.52 26.62 -25.28
C LEU A 10 -5.13 26.83 -26.68
N GLY A 11 -4.80 27.92 -27.37
CA GLY A 11 -5.34 28.26 -28.69
C GLY A 11 -6.85 28.55 -28.69
N VAL A 12 -7.37 29.11 -27.59
CA VAL A 12 -8.80 29.42 -27.39
C VAL A 12 -9.01 30.91 -27.15
N ASP A 13 -10.23 31.40 -27.40
CA ASP A 13 -10.60 32.78 -27.11
C ASP A 13 -10.78 33.01 -25.60
N LYS A 14 -10.58 34.25 -25.11
CA LYS A 14 -10.80 34.62 -23.70
C LYS A 14 -12.25 34.37 -23.24
N LYS A 15 -13.21 34.44 -24.17
CA LYS A 15 -14.63 34.14 -23.94
C LYS A 15 -14.99 32.66 -24.12
N ALA A 16 -14.02 31.78 -24.35
CA ALA A 16 -14.28 30.35 -24.54
C ALA A 16 -14.99 29.74 -23.33
N SER A 17 -15.96 28.86 -23.59
CA SER A 17 -16.65 28.07 -22.59
C SER A 17 -15.71 27.03 -21.95
N ALA A 18 -16.09 26.51 -20.77
CA ALA A 18 -15.31 25.45 -20.10
C ALA A 18 -15.16 24.19 -20.97
N GLU A 19 -16.19 23.85 -21.76
CA GLU A 19 -16.16 22.72 -22.67
C GLU A 19 -15.19 22.94 -23.85
N GLU A 20 -15.10 24.17 -24.38
CA GLU A 20 -14.13 24.51 -25.42
C GLU A 20 -12.68 24.44 -24.93
N ILE A 21 -12.43 24.93 -23.70
CA ILE A 21 -11.12 24.84 -23.03
C ILE A 21 -10.71 23.37 -22.83
N LYS A 22 -11.62 22.55 -22.33
CA LYS A 22 -11.41 21.11 -22.11
C LYS A 22 -11.18 20.35 -23.42
N LYS A 23 -11.88 20.71 -24.49
CA LYS A 23 -11.70 20.13 -25.83
C LYS A 23 -10.34 20.51 -26.42
N ALA A 24 -9.92 21.76 -26.27
CA ALA A 24 -8.62 22.24 -26.73
C ALA A 24 -7.46 21.56 -25.96
N HIS A 25 -7.55 21.46 -24.63
CA HIS A 25 -6.58 20.75 -23.80
C HIS A 25 -6.43 19.29 -24.23
N ARG A 26 -7.54 18.54 -24.36
CA ARG A 26 -7.50 17.14 -24.81
C ARG A 26 -6.86 16.96 -26.18
N LYS A 27 -7.08 17.91 -27.09
CA LYS A 27 -6.47 17.90 -28.43
C LYS A 27 -4.95 18.10 -28.35
N LEU A 28 -4.51 19.09 -27.58
CA LEU A 28 -3.09 19.44 -27.43
C LEU A 28 -2.31 18.40 -26.63
N VAL A 29 -2.90 17.83 -25.58
CA VAL A 29 -2.32 16.71 -24.80
C VAL A 29 -2.11 15.49 -25.68
N ARG A 30 -3.09 15.09 -26.49
CA ARG A 30 -2.91 14.00 -27.45
C ARG A 30 -1.87 14.33 -28.51
N GLN A 31 -1.73 15.61 -28.87
CA GLN A 31 -0.78 16.02 -29.89
C GLN A 31 0.67 15.96 -29.40
N HIS A 32 0.90 16.38 -28.16
CA HIS A 32 2.21 16.54 -27.54
C HIS A 32 2.51 15.48 -26.47
N HIS A 33 1.74 14.39 -26.41
CA HIS A 33 1.95 13.32 -25.43
C HIS A 33 3.34 12.69 -25.58
N PRO A 34 4.06 12.42 -24.48
CA PRO A 34 5.39 11.78 -24.50
C PRO A 34 5.40 10.46 -25.27
N ASP A 35 4.38 9.60 -25.07
CA ASP A 35 4.27 8.32 -25.77
C ASP A 35 4.16 8.45 -27.29
N ARG A 36 3.62 9.56 -27.78
CA ARG A 36 3.43 9.81 -29.22
C ARG A 36 4.61 10.56 -29.84
N ASN A 37 5.42 11.23 -29.02
CA ASN A 37 6.58 12.01 -29.43
C ASN A 37 7.79 11.67 -28.53
N PRO A 38 8.26 10.41 -28.53
CA PRO A 38 9.36 9.99 -27.66
C PRO A 38 10.66 10.72 -28.07
N GLY A 39 11.28 11.41 -27.11
CA GLY A 39 12.57 12.10 -27.32
C GLY A 39 12.49 13.50 -27.92
N ASP A 40 11.29 14.04 -28.18
CA ASP A 40 11.12 15.42 -28.66
C ASP A 40 10.97 16.41 -27.48
N THR A 41 12.04 17.16 -27.21
CA THR A 41 12.11 18.16 -26.13
C THR A 41 11.17 19.35 -26.36
N ALA A 42 10.83 19.67 -27.61
CA ALA A 42 9.89 20.75 -27.93
C ALA A 42 8.44 20.32 -27.71
N ALA A 43 8.11 19.05 -27.99
CA ALA A 43 6.80 18.48 -27.65
C ALA A 43 6.61 18.41 -26.13
N GLU A 44 7.65 18.01 -25.38
CA GLU A 44 7.61 17.97 -23.92
C GLU A 44 7.42 19.37 -23.30
N ALA A 45 8.12 20.39 -23.80
CA ALA A 45 7.94 21.77 -23.35
C ALA A 45 6.51 22.27 -23.58
N LYS A 46 5.96 22.03 -24.79
CA LYS A 46 4.57 22.38 -25.12
C LYS A 46 3.56 21.61 -24.28
N PHE A 47 3.83 20.35 -23.99
CA PHE A 47 2.98 19.54 -23.12
C PHE A 47 2.88 20.14 -21.70
N LYS A 48 4.02 20.55 -21.13
CA LYS A 48 4.09 21.21 -19.83
C LYS A 48 3.35 22.55 -19.81
N GLU A 49 3.52 23.37 -20.85
CA GLU A 49 2.81 24.65 -20.99
C GLU A 49 1.29 24.48 -21.10
N VAL A 50 0.83 23.50 -21.88
CA VAL A 50 -0.59 23.19 -22.05
C VAL A 50 -1.21 22.70 -20.76
N GLN A 51 -0.49 21.88 -19.99
CA GLN A 51 -0.98 21.40 -18.70
C GLN A 51 -1.09 22.54 -17.69
N ALA A 52 -0.07 23.39 -17.58
CA ALA A 52 -0.09 24.56 -16.69
C ALA A 52 -1.22 25.55 -17.03
N ALA A 53 -1.51 25.75 -18.32
CA ALA A 53 -2.62 26.61 -18.74
C ALA A 53 -3.98 26.02 -18.38
N TYR A 54 -4.17 24.71 -18.51
CA TYR A 54 -5.42 24.04 -18.15
C TYR A 54 -5.65 23.97 -16.63
N ASP A 55 -4.60 23.84 -15.82
CA ASP A 55 -4.73 23.82 -14.36
C ASP A 55 -5.28 25.13 -13.77
N VAL A 56 -5.12 26.24 -14.52
CA VAL A 56 -5.66 27.57 -14.18
C VAL A 56 -7.00 27.81 -14.87
N LEU A 57 -7.13 27.53 -16.18
CA LEU A 57 -8.33 27.84 -16.97
C LEU A 57 -9.45 26.80 -16.87
N GLY A 58 -9.12 25.56 -16.49
CA GLY A 58 -10.06 24.45 -16.34
C GLY A 58 -10.87 24.50 -15.04
N ASP A 59 -10.37 25.20 -14.01
CA ASP A 59 -11.09 25.44 -12.77
C ASP A 59 -11.83 26.79 -12.81
N PRO A 60 -13.16 26.83 -12.60
CA PRO A 60 -13.95 28.07 -12.69
C PRO A 60 -13.51 29.17 -11.73
N GLU A 61 -12.99 28.84 -10.55
CA GLU A 61 -12.58 29.82 -9.55
C GLU A 61 -11.18 30.37 -9.85
N LYS A 62 -10.25 29.51 -10.25
CA LYS A 62 -8.91 29.93 -10.71
C LYS A 62 -8.97 30.76 -11.99
N ARG A 63 -9.85 30.40 -12.94
CA ARG A 63 -10.09 31.19 -14.15
C ARG A 63 -10.59 32.59 -13.81
N LYS A 64 -11.56 32.73 -12.90
CA LYS A 64 -12.03 34.04 -12.43
C LYS A 64 -10.93 34.86 -11.76
N GLN A 65 -9.99 34.23 -11.06
CA GLN A 65 -8.85 34.93 -10.44
C GLN A 65 -7.86 35.42 -11.50
N TYR A 66 -7.57 34.59 -12.50
CA TYR A 66 -6.76 34.94 -13.67
C TYR A 66 -7.39 36.11 -14.46
N ASP A 67 -8.69 36.04 -14.73
CA ASP A 67 -9.43 37.06 -15.49
C ASP A 67 -9.59 38.38 -14.71
N ARG A 68 -9.69 38.33 -13.37
CA ARG A 68 -9.73 39.51 -12.49
C ARG A 68 -8.36 40.15 -12.25
N GLY A 69 -7.29 39.61 -12.83
CA GLY A 69 -5.92 40.12 -12.67
C GLY A 69 -5.35 39.95 -11.26
N GLY A 70 -5.94 39.04 -10.45
CA GLY A 70 -5.58 38.82 -9.05
C GLY A 70 -4.37 37.92 -8.86
N LEU A 71 -3.28 38.51 -8.37
CA LEU A 71 -2.22 37.95 -7.51
C LEU A 71 -1.61 36.56 -7.81
N PHE A 72 -1.52 36.12 -9.07
CA PHE A 72 -0.69 34.97 -9.45
C PHE A 72 0.20 35.21 -10.69
N GLY A 73 0.57 36.46 -10.95
CA GLY A 73 1.37 36.80 -12.13
C GLY A 73 2.23 38.05 -11.98
N GLY A 74 3.43 37.85 -11.42
CA GLY A 74 4.52 38.83 -11.47
C GLY A 74 5.53 38.66 -10.33
N GLY A 75 6.71 38.15 -10.66
CA GLY A 75 7.89 38.35 -9.83
C GLY A 75 8.23 39.85 -9.70
N ALA A 76 8.93 40.16 -8.62
CA ALA A 76 9.54 41.44 -8.24
C ALA A 76 8.59 42.56 -7.76
N GLY A 77 8.55 42.74 -6.44
CA GLY A 77 8.10 43.99 -5.82
C GLY A 77 7.66 43.86 -4.37
N GLY A 78 8.62 43.83 -3.42
CA GLY A 78 8.35 44.21 -2.03
C GLY A 78 8.54 43.12 -0.97
N PHE A 79 9.78 42.71 -0.72
CA PHE A 79 10.39 42.71 0.62
C PHE A 79 11.90 42.54 0.43
N GLY A 80 12.66 43.60 0.70
CA GLY A 80 14.10 43.66 0.47
C GLY A 80 14.92 43.07 1.61
N GLY A 81 16.08 42.50 1.23
CA GLY A 81 17.27 42.25 2.05
C GLY A 81 17.39 40.82 2.60
N GLY A 82 18.40 40.00 2.30
CA GLY A 82 19.60 40.14 1.49
C GLY A 82 20.42 38.84 1.51
N THR A 83 21.29 38.71 0.50
CA THR A 83 22.49 37.85 0.36
C THR A 83 22.36 36.33 0.17
N ALA A 84 22.53 35.95 -1.10
CA ALA A 84 23.60 35.09 -1.65
C ALA A 84 23.46 33.55 -1.62
N GLY A 85 23.33 32.99 -2.85
CA GLY A 85 24.09 31.83 -3.30
C GLY A 85 23.29 30.57 -3.65
N GLY A 86 23.43 30.10 -4.90
CA GLY A 86 23.22 28.70 -5.26
C GLY A 86 22.10 28.45 -6.26
N GLY A 87 22.46 28.10 -7.50
CA GLY A 87 21.53 27.64 -8.52
C GLY A 87 20.97 26.24 -8.22
N GLY A 88 19.74 26.00 -8.67
CA GLY A 88 19.08 24.70 -8.63
C GLY A 88 17.72 24.79 -9.32
N GLY A 89 17.49 23.92 -10.29
CA GLY A 89 16.32 23.93 -11.17
C GLY A 89 15.00 23.85 -10.41
N PHE A 90 14.05 24.69 -10.81
CA PHE A 90 12.67 24.63 -10.32
C PHE A 90 11.95 23.45 -10.97
N ASP A 91 11.82 22.37 -10.20
CA ASP A 91 11.03 21.19 -10.50
C ASP A 91 9.52 21.51 -10.36
N ALA A 92 8.75 21.23 -11.41
CA ALA A 92 7.33 21.50 -11.51
C ALA A 92 6.46 20.58 -10.61
N GLY A 93 7.06 19.63 -9.88
CA GLY A 93 6.38 18.94 -8.77
C GLY A 93 6.17 19.84 -7.55
N SER A 94 7.05 20.82 -7.32
CA SER A 94 7.05 21.65 -6.11
C SER A 94 5.91 22.67 -6.05
N PHE A 95 5.38 23.09 -7.21
CA PHE A 95 4.27 24.05 -7.24
C PHE A 95 2.94 23.42 -6.78
N SER A 96 2.74 22.12 -7.00
CA SER A 96 1.53 21.41 -6.57
C SER A 96 1.49 21.15 -5.06
N ASP A 97 2.63 20.86 -4.46
CA ASP A 97 2.77 20.58 -3.02
C ASP A 97 2.83 21.85 -2.15
N ILE A 98 3.28 22.96 -2.72
CA ILE A 98 3.19 24.28 -2.07
C ILE A 98 1.75 24.80 -2.13
N PHE A 99 1.01 24.55 -3.21
CA PHE A 99 -0.38 24.99 -3.34
C PHE A 99 -1.35 24.17 -2.48
N SER A 100 -1.12 22.86 -2.33
CA SER A 100 -1.90 21.99 -1.46
C SER A 100 -1.68 22.28 0.04
N ASN A 101 -0.46 22.66 0.43
CA ASN A 101 -0.18 23.09 1.80
C ASN A 101 -0.67 24.50 2.13
N ILE A 102 -0.88 25.38 1.13
CA ILE A 102 -1.37 26.75 1.34
C ILE A 102 -2.90 26.86 1.25
N PHE A 103 -3.57 25.98 0.49
CA PHE A 103 -5.04 25.97 0.35
C PHE A 103 -5.74 24.80 1.06
N GLY A 104 -5.02 23.78 1.53
CA GLY A 104 -5.58 22.56 2.14
C GLY A 104 -5.61 22.52 3.67
N GLY A 105 -5.04 23.50 4.38
CA GLY A 105 -5.03 23.48 5.84
C GLY A 105 -4.56 24.79 6.47
N GLY A 106 -5.45 25.42 7.24
CA GLY A 106 -5.06 26.41 8.25
C GLY A 106 -5.18 27.87 7.83
N THR A 107 -6.32 28.47 8.19
CA THR A 107 -6.41 29.77 8.88
C THR A 107 -5.17 30.69 8.92
N GLY A 108 -5.14 31.69 8.02
CA GLY A 108 -4.73 33.09 8.29
C GLY A 108 -3.34 33.54 7.81
N PRO A 109 -3.08 34.87 7.59
CA PRO A 109 -3.90 36.04 7.94
C PRO A 109 -3.97 37.15 6.84
N ALA A 110 -5.16 37.47 6.33
CA ALA A 110 -5.50 38.83 5.83
C ALA A 110 -6.99 38.90 5.50
N GLY A 111 -7.75 39.73 6.23
CA GLY A 111 -9.12 40.12 5.85
C GLY A 111 -10.18 39.93 6.92
N GLY A 112 -10.46 41.02 7.63
CA GLY A 112 -11.53 41.30 8.58
C GLY A 112 -12.76 40.36 8.63
N GLY A 113 -13.02 39.87 9.83
CA GLY A 113 -14.30 39.31 10.23
C GLY A 113 -14.36 39.26 11.77
N ALA A 114 -15.01 40.26 12.37
CA ALA A 114 -15.37 40.25 13.79
C ALA A 114 -16.27 39.05 14.06
N GLY A 115 -15.67 37.97 14.55
CA GLY A 115 -16.36 36.74 14.89
C GLY A 115 -15.51 36.03 15.93
N THR A 116 -15.92 36.17 17.18
CA THR A 116 -15.37 35.57 18.39
C THR A 116 -15.40 34.03 18.30
N ARG A 117 -14.59 33.42 17.44
CA ARG A 117 -14.41 31.96 17.41
C ARG A 117 -13.34 31.60 18.42
N ARG A 118 -13.76 31.64 19.68
CA ARG A 118 -13.18 30.88 20.79
C ARG A 118 -13.27 29.41 20.42
N GLY A 119 -12.31 28.90 19.63
CA GLY A 119 -12.15 27.47 19.42
C GLY A 119 -12.01 26.78 20.78
N PRO A 120 -12.57 25.58 20.99
CA PRO A 120 -12.57 24.95 22.31
C PRO A 120 -11.15 24.90 22.88
N THR A 121 -10.94 25.58 24.00
CA THR A 121 -9.73 25.54 24.82
C THR A 121 -9.70 24.19 25.55
N GLY A 122 -9.49 23.12 24.79
CA GLY A 122 -9.41 21.76 25.30
C GLY A 122 -8.60 20.86 24.37
N PRO A 123 -8.11 19.71 24.88
CA PRO A 123 -7.40 18.73 24.08
C PRO A 123 -8.23 18.30 22.87
N ARG A 124 -7.64 18.27 21.67
CA ARG A 124 -8.34 17.85 20.46
C ARG A 124 -8.59 16.34 20.49
N PRO A 125 -9.71 15.84 19.93
CA PRO A 125 -9.89 14.41 19.71
C PRO A 125 -8.78 13.88 18.81
N GLU A 126 -8.01 12.91 19.29
CA GLU A 126 -6.93 12.28 18.55
C GLU A 126 -7.30 10.83 18.25
N ARG A 127 -7.16 10.41 16.99
CA ARG A 127 -7.38 9.01 16.60
C ARG A 127 -6.36 8.11 17.29
N GLY A 128 -6.82 6.95 17.74
CA GLY A 128 -5.95 5.92 18.31
C GLY A 128 -4.97 5.37 17.27
N GLY A 129 -3.82 4.90 17.74
CA GLY A 129 -2.83 4.25 16.88
C GLY A 129 -3.35 2.94 16.27
N ASP A 130 -2.91 2.66 15.05
CA ASP A 130 -3.17 1.36 14.43
C ASP A 130 -2.31 0.28 15.10
N LEU A 131 -2.85 -0.93 15.20
CA LEU A 131 -2.16 -2.10 15.73
C LEU A 131 -1.85 -3.07 14.60
N GLU A 132 -0.69 -3.73 14.68
CA GLU A 132 -0.35 -4.86 13.81
C GLU A 132 -0.20 -6.13 14.64
N ALA A 133 -0.77 -7.22 14.17
CA ALA A 133 -0.64 -8.55 14.77
C ALA A 133 -0.42 -9.58 13.67
N SER A 134 0.25 -10.69 13.97
CA SER A 134 0.38 -11.81 13.03
C SER A 134 -0.40 -13.03 13.47
N VAL A 135 -0.98 -13.74 12.51
CA VAL A 135 -1.63 -15.04 12.71
C VAL A 135 -0.98 -16.06 11.79
N SER A 136 -0.60 -17.21 12.34
CA SER A 136 -0.12 -18.35 11.56
C SER A 136 -1.30 -19.27 11.25
N ILE A 137 -1.42 -19.67 9.99
CA ILE A 137 -2.44 -20.60 9.51
C ILE A 137 -1.80 -21.70 8.66
N SER A 138 -2.43 -22.87 8.66
CA SER A 138 -1.99 -23.95 7.78
C SER A 138 -2.29 -23.62 6.31
N PHE A 139 -1.56 -24.26 5.41
CA PHE A 139 -1.83 -24.18 3.97
C PHE A 139 -3.29 -24.47 3.64
N GLN A 140 -3.86 -25.53 4.22
CA GLN A 140 -5.26 -25.91 3.97
C GLN A 140 -6.25 -24.81 4.42
N GLN A 141 -6.02 -24.22 5.61
CA GLN A 141 -6.82 -23.10 6.08
C GLN A 141 -6.72 -21.87 5.18
N ALA A 142 -5.55 -21.65 4.56
CA ALA A 142 -5.37 -20.58 3.60
C ALA A 142 -6.15 -20.83 2.30
N ILE A 143 -6.31 -22.09 1.89
CA ILE A 143 -7.09 -22.48 0.71
C ILE A 143 -8.59 -22.37 0.97
N ASP A 144 -9.07 -22.98 2.05
CA ASP A 144 -10.51 -23.10 2.34
C ASP A 144 -11.09 -21.82 2.98
N GLY A 145 -10.22 -21.00 3.56
CA GLY A 145 -10.61 -19.92 4.46
C GLY A 145 -10.86 -20.46 5.87
N ALA A 146 -10.61 -19.63 6.87
CA ALA A 146 -10.74 -20.03 8.26
C ALA A 146 -11.11 -18.85 9.16
N GLN A 147 -11.78 -19.16 10.28
CA GLN A 147 -11.94 -18.21 11.39
C GLN A 147 -10.93 -18.56 12.47
N VAL A 148 -9.96 -17.69 12.70
CA VAL A 148 -8.89 -17.95 13.67
C VAL A 148 -9.03 -17.02 14.87
N PRO A 149 -8.99 -17.54 16.11
CA PRO A 149 -8.97 -16.70 17.29
C PRO A 149 -7.61 -16.01 17.42
N LEU A 150 -7.64 -14.68 17.55
CA LEU A 150 -6.45 -13.84 17.74
C LEU A 150 -6.55 -13.12 19.08
N GLN A 151 -5.51 -13.20 19.90
CA GLN A 151 -5.41 -12.44 21.13
C GLN A 151 -4.50 -11.24 20.90
N VAL A 152 -5.04 -10.03 21.05
CA VAL A 152 -4.28 -8.80 20.82
C VAL A 152 -4.17 -8.04 22.15
N PRO A 153 -2.95 -7.78 22.63
CA PRO A 153 -2.75 -6.85 23.73
C PRO A 153 -3.10 -5.44 23.24
N THR A 154 -4.02 -4.78 23.91
CA THR A 154 -4.51 -3.45 23.53
C THR A 154 -4.87 -2.64 24.77
N SER A 155 -4.79 -1.33 24.68
CA SER A 155 -5.31 -0.47 25.74
C SER A 155 -6.84 -0.36 25.65
N GLN A 156 -7.50 -0.25 26.78
CA GLN A 156 -8.90 0.14 26.87
C GLN A 156 -9.01 1.44 27.64
N THR A 157 -9.95 2.31 27.26
CA THR A 157 -10.29 3.50 28.05
C THR A 157 -10.58 3.10 29.48
N CYS A 158 -9.91 3.72 30.44
CA CYS A 158 -10.08 3.38 31.86
C CYS A 158 -11.54 3.59 32.27
N GLY A 159 -12.21 2.54 32.78
CA GLY A 159 -13.62 2.64 33.19
C GLY A 159 -13.85 3.62 34.34
N THR A 160 -12.85 3.76 35.23
CA THR A 160 -12.90 4.61 36.43
C THR A 160 -12.92 6.10 36.07
N CYS A 161 -11.98 6.57 35.25
CA CYS A 161 -11.87 7.98 34.87
C CYS A 161 -12.44 8.29 33.47
N ARG A 162 -12.90 7.28 32.74
CA ARG A 162 -13.43 7.38 31.35
C ARG A 162 -12.49 8.11 30.39
N GLY A 163 -11.18 7.93 30.56
CA GLY A 163 -10.15 8.57 29.74
C GLY A 163 -9.68 9.93 30.22
N ALA A 164 -10.26 10.50 31.30
CA ALA A 164 -9.84 11.80 31.83
C ALA A 164 -8.49 11.78 32.55
N GLY A 165 -7.98 10.60 32.94
CA GLY A 165 -6.74 10.44 33.70
C GLY A 165 -6.84 10.87 35.17
N ALA A 166 -7.83 11.68 35.54
CA ALA A 166 -8.06 12.14 36.92
C ALA A 166 -8.86 11.16 37.77
N LYS A 167 -8.70 11.24 39.09
CA LYS A 167 -9.53 10.53 40.07
C LYS A 167 -11.01 10.92 39.89
N PRO A 168 -11.97 9.99 40.01
CA PRO A 168 -13.39 10.34 39.96
C PRO A 168 -13.74 11.43 40.98
N GLY A 169 -14.43 12.47 40.51
CA GLY A 169 -14.78 13.66 41.33
C GLY A 169 -13.75 14.79 41.27
N THR A 170 -12.56 14.56 40.70
CA THR A 170 -11.61 15.64 40.36
C THR A 170 -11.54 15.79 38.85
N SER A 171 -11.12 16.97 38.38
CA SER A 171 -10.98 17.27 36.95
C SER A 171 -9.57 17.75 36.63
N PRO A 172 -9.06 17.47 35.42
CA PRO A 172 -7.79 18.04 34.97
C PRO A 172 -7.89 19.57 34.94
N THR A 173 -6.91 20.24 35.55
CA THR A 173 -6.83 21.71 35.55
C THR A 173 -6.10 22.18 34.30
N ILE A 174 -6.48 23.35 33.76
CA ILE A 174 -5.82 23.90 32.57
C ILE A 174 -4.37 24.24 32.93
N CYS A 175 -3.40 23.80 32.13
CA CYS A 175 -2.00 24.09 32.38
C CYS A 175 -1.77 25.61 32.34
N PRO A 176 -1.31 26.26 33.43
CA PRO A 176 -1.15 27.71 33.47
C PRO A 176 0.00 28.20 32.59
N ARG A 177 0.96 27.33 32.25
CA ARG A 177 2.14 27.67 31.45
C ARG A 177 1.83 27.81 29.95
N CYS A 178 1.03 26.90 29.39
CA CYS A 178 0.61 26.97 27.99
C CYS A 178 -0.83 27.45 27.82
N SER A 179 -1.53 27.76 28.91
CA SER A 179 -2.95 28.14 28.94
C SER A 179 -3.85 27.17 28.16
N GLY A 180 -3.61 25.86 28.30
CA GLY A 180 -4.38 24.83 27.59
C GLY A 180 -3.91 24.51 26.18
N ARG A 181 -2.90 25.23 25.64
CA ARG A 181 -2.43 25.03 24.26
C ARG A 181 -1.58 23.78 24.05
N GLY A 182 -1.02 23.21 25.11
CA GLY A 182 -0.13 22.04 25.04
C GLY A 182 1.26 22.32 24.46
N ILE A 183 1.44 23.41 23.70
CA ILE A 183 2.71 23.79 23.07
C ILE A 183 3.22 25.13 23.60
N GLU A 184 4.54 25.27 23.63
CA GLU A 184 5.27 26.52 23.89
C GLU A 184 6.02 26.91 22.63
N ALA A 185 5.90 28.17 22.21
CA ALA A 185 6.69 28.70 21.12
C ALA A 185 8.03 29.19 21.67
N GLN A 186 9.13 28.52 21.30
CA GLN A 186 10.47 29.00 21.59
C GLN A 186 11.00 29.71 20.35
N GLY A 187 11.06 31.04 20.40
CA GLY A 187 11.59 31.88 19.33
C GLY A 187 12.97 32.42 19.68
N GLN A 188 13.94 32.26 18.77
CA GLN A 188 15.08 33.16 18.65
C GLN A 188 14.98 33.82 17.27
N GLY A 189 14.50 35.08 17.24
CA GLY A 189 14.37 35.85 16.00
C GLY A 189 13.19 35.44 15.12
N LEU A 190 13.40 35.46 13.79
CA LEU A 190 12.34 35.32 12.77
C LEU A 190 11.76 33.90 12.65
N PHE A 191 12.27 32.92 13.40
CA PHE A 191 11.80 31.54 13.41
C PHE A 191 11.32 31.16 14.82
N SER A 192 10.05 30.76 14.96
CA SER A 192 9.50 30.18 16.19
C SER A 192 9.37 28.67 16.04
N ILE A 193 10.09 27.91 16.86
CA ILE A 193 9.95 26.45 16.92
C ILE A 193 8.92 26.14 18.01
N SER A 194 7.85 25.45 17.64
CA SER A 194 6.87 24.94 18.61
C SER A 194 7.40 23.68 19.28
N GLN A 195 7.54 23.70 20.61
CA GLN A 195 7.89 22.53 21.41
C GLN A 195 6.72 22.14 22.33
N PRO A 196 6.58 20.87 22.72
CA PRO A 196 5.63 20.46 23.75
C PRO A 196 5.89 21.21 25.06
N CYS A 197 4.83 21.70 25.71
CA CYS A 197 4.92 22.41 26.99
C CYS A 197 5.55 21.51 28.06
N ARG A 198 6.65 21.95 28.68
CA ARG A 198 7.40 21.11 29.64
C ARG A 198 6.64 20.79 30.93
N ARG A 199 5.56 21.53 31.21
CA ARG A 199 4.75 21.36 32.44
C ARG A 199 3.60 20.37 32.26
N CYS A 200 3.02 20.28 31.07
CA CYS A 200 1.91 19.36 30.77
C CYS A 200 2.25 18.32 29.71
N GLU A 201 3.50 18.30 29.26
CA GLU A 201 4.05 17.36 28.27
C GLU A 201 3.23 17.28 26.96
N GLY A 202 2.65 18.40 26.53
CA GLY A 202 1.82 18.44 25.33
C GLY A 202 0.32 18.31 25.56
N THR A 203 -0.14 17.85 26.73
CA THR A 203 -1.55 17.52 26.97
C THR A 203 -2.45 18.75 27.17
N GLY A 204 -1.88 19.90 27.53
CA GLY A 204 -2.62 21.15 27.80
C GLY A 204 -3.31 21.21 29.16
N THR A 205 -3.42 20.08 29.86
CA THR A 205 -4.04 19.98 31.19
C THR A 205 -3.11 19.29 32.19
N ILE A 206 -3.25 19.58 33.47
CA ILE A 206 -2.49 18.96 34.54
C ILE A 206 -3.46 18.12 35.38
N VAL A 207 -3.09 16.87 35.62
CA VAL A 207 -3.85 15.97 36.49
C VAL A 207 -3.18 15.97 37.87
N GLU A 208 -3.71 16.75 38.80
CA GLU A 208 -3.17 16.85 40.18
C GLU A 208 -3.43 15.57 40.98
N HIS A 209 -4.58 14.94 40.74
CA HIS A 209 -4.99 13.70 41.39
C HIS A 209 -5.13 12.60 40.35
N PRO A 210 -4.06 11.83 40.06
CA PRO A 210 -4.12 10.77 39.07
C PRO A 210 -5.13 9.70 39.47
N CYS A 211 -5.79 9.12 38.47
CA CYS A 211 -6.72 8.01 38.67
C CYS A 211 -5.97 6.81 39.27
N PRO A 212 -6.46 6.19 40.36
CA PRO A 212 -5.79 5.06 41.00
C PRO A 212 -5.72 3.81 40.11
N THR A 213 -6.64 3.66 39.15
CA THR A 213 -6.71 2.48 38.27
C THR A 213 -5.73 2.56 37.10
N CYS A 214 -5.51 3.74 36.52
CA CYS A 214 -4.66 3.91 35.34
C CYS A 214 -3.39 4.74 35.60
N GLY A 215 -3.20 5.25 36.82
CA GLY A 215 -2.03 6.06 37.20
C GLY A 215 -1.92 7.38 36.44
N GLY A 216 -3.03 7.96 35.97
CA GLY A 216 -3.03 9.21 35.19
C GLY A 216 -3.08 9.04 33.67
N SER A 217 -2.83 7.84 33.14
CA SER A 217 -2.73 7.61 31.68
C SER A 217 -4.05 7.68 30.90
N GLY A 218 -5.20 7.58 31.58
CA GLY A 218 -6.53 7.49 30.97
C GLY A 218 -6.86 6.12 30.34
N ALA A 219 -5.92 5.17 30.30
CA ALA A 219 -6.10 3.87 29.68
C ALA A 219 -5.49 2.71 30.48
N THR A 220 -6.05 1.52 30.35
CA THR A 220 -5.60 0.29 31.03
C THR A 220 -5.25 -0.77 30.00
N ARG A 221 -4.12 -1.47 30.15
CA ARG A 221 -3.75 -2.59 29.27
C ARG A 221 -4.67 -3.78 29.50
N THR A 222 -5.18 -4.34 28.42
CA THR A 222 -6.08 -5.51 28.41
C THR A 222 -5.73 -6.40 27.23
N VAL A 223 -6.06 -7.69 27.31
CA VAL A 223 -5.94 -8.59 26.15
C VAL A 223 -7.33 -8.84 25.61
N LYS A 224 -7.58 -8.45 24.36
CA LYS A 224 -8.86 -8.70 23.68
C LYS A 224 -8.72 -9.89 22.76
N LYS A 225 -9.73 -10.77 22.79
CA LYS A 225 -9.85 -11.91 21.88
C LYS A 225 -10.75 -11.51 20.72
N TYR A 226 -10.22 -11.60 19.51
CA TYR A 226 -10.95 -11.38 18.26
C TYR A 226 -11.06 -12.70 17.50
N ARG A 227 -12.13 -12.86 16.72
CA ARG A 227 -12.22 -13.90 15.69
C ARG A 227 -12.00 -13.22 14.36
N VAL A 228 -10.89 -13.55 13.70
CA VAL A 228 -10.52 -12.96 12.42
C VAL A 228 -10.98 -13.90 11.31
N ASN A 229 -11.79 -13.38 10.39
CA ASN A 229 -12.22 -14.12 9.22
C ASN A 229 -11.16 -13.96 8.14
N ILE A 230 -10.47 -15.05 7.84
CA ILE A 230 -9.44 -15.10 6.80
C ILE A 230 -10.11 -15.62 5.52
N PRO A 231 -10.10 -14.84 4.44
CA PRO A 231 -10.73 -15.24 3.19
C PRO A 231 -10.00 -16.43 2.56
N ALA A 232 -10.77 -17.28 1.87
CA ALA A 232 -10.23 -18.37 1.07
C ALA A 232 -9.28 -17.83 -0.01
N GLY A 233 -8.16 -18.52 -0.22
CA GLY A 233 -7.16 -18.16 -1.21
C GLY A 233 -6.16 -17.09 -0.75
N VAL A 234 -6.12 -16.77 0.54
CA VAL A 234 -5.17 -15.79 1.10
C VAL A 234 -3.73 -16.19 0.82
N GLN A 235 -2.87 -15.23 0.47
CA GLN A 235 -1.44 -15.44 0.27
C GLN A 235 -0.66 -15.19 1.55
N ASP A 236 0.53 -15.77 1.64
CA ASP A 236 1.47 -15.41 2.71
C ASP A 236 1.77 -13.91 2.67
N GLY A 237 1.80 -13.27 3.84
CA GLY A 237 1.98 -11.82 3.98
C GLY A 237 0.73 -10.97 3.73
N SER A 238 -0.44 -11.58 3.45
CA SER A 238 -1.69 -10.83 3.26
C SER A 238 -2.13 -10.10 4.53
N LYS A 239 -2.62 -8.87 4.38
CA LYS A 239 -3.11 -8.03 5.48
C LYS A 239 -4.64 -8.02 5.54
N VAL A 240 -5.21 -8.46 6.67
CA VAL A 240 -6.65 -8.37 6.95
C VAL A 240 -6.90 -7.21 7.92
N ARG A 241 -7.74 -6.25 7.52
CA ARG A 241 -8.07 -5.07 8.34
C ARG A 241 -9.32 -5.32 9.18
N LEU A 242 -9.19 -5.18 10.51
CA LEU A 242 -10.32 -5.06 11.43
C LEU A 242 -10.49 -3.61 11.85
N ALA A 243 -11.49 -2.95 11.28
CA ALA A 243 -11.76 -1.53 11.51
C ALA A 243 -12.14 -1.24 12.97
N GLY A 244 -11.55 -0.20 13.55
CA GLY A 244 -11.84 0.28 14.91
C GLY A 244 -11.42 -0.68 16.03
N LYS A 245 -10.53 -1.65 15.74
CA LYS A 245 -10.02 -2.63 16.71
C LYS A 245 -8.56 -2.38 17.14
N GLY A 246 -8.00 -1.23 16.75
CA GLY A 246 -6.68 -0.75 17.18
C GLY A 246 -6.70 -0.12 18.58
N GLU A 247 -5.74 0.76 18.86
CA GLU A 247 -5.68 1.48 20.13
C GLU A 247 -6.87 2.46 20.27
N PRO A 248 -7.34 2.73 21.50
CA PRO A 248 -8.39 3.71 21.73
C PRO A 248 -7.88 5.12 21.41
N GLY A 249 -8.75 5.94 20.82
CA GLY A 249 -8.46 7.36 20.62
C GLY A 249 -8.39 8.12 21.94
N ARG A 250 -7.65 9.22 21.93
CA ARG A 250 -7.54 10.13 23.08
C ARG A 250 -8.57 11.24 22.96
N HIS A 251 -9.02 11.74 24.11
CA HIS A 251 -9.93 12.90 24.19
C HIS A 251 -11.22 12.75 23.34
N GLY A 252 -11.76 11.54 23.28
CA GLY A 252 -12.97 11.23 22.51
C GLY A 252 -12.73 11.00 21.01
N GLY A 253 -11.47 10.89 20.56
CA GLY A 253 -11.16 10.50 19.19
C GLY A 253 -11.51 9.04 18.88
N PRO A 254 -11.71 8.70 17.60
CA PRO A 254 -12.05 7.33 17.20
C PRO A 254 -10.87 6.37 17.43
N PRO A 255 -11.13 5.07 17.64
CA PRO A 255 -10.07 4.07 17.74
C PRO A 255 -9.32 3.90 16.40
N GLY A 256 -8.09 3.40 16.50
CA GLY A 256 -7.32 2.93 15.34
C GLY A 256 -7.86 1.63 14.77
N ASP A 257 -7.22 1.12 13.73
CA ASP A 257 -7.52 -0.16 13.10
C ASP A 257 -6.51 -1.23 13.52
N LEU A 258 -6.91 -2.50 13.42
CA LEU A 258 -6.02 -3.64 13.62
C LEU A 258 -5.74 -4.29 12.26
N TYR A 259 -4.48 -4.33 11.85
CA TYR A 259 -4.01 -5.04 10.67
C TYR A 259 -3.45 -6.40 11.09
N VAL A 260 -4.06 -7.46 10.59
CA VAL A 260 -3.64 -8.83 10.86
C VAL A 260 -2.86 -9.35 9.66
N LEU A 261 -1.56 -9.53 9.85
CA LEU A 261 -0.65 -10.16 8.90
C LEU A 261 -0.83 -11.67 8.95
N THR A 262 -1.20 -12.25 7.81
CA THR A 262 -1.37 -13.70 7.68
C THR A 262 -0.04 -14.34 7.33
N ARG A 263 0.40 -15.31 8.13
CA ARG A 263 1.53 -16.19 7.81
C ARG A 263 1.00 -17.57 7.46
N VAL A 264 1.31 -18.04 6.26
CA VAL A 264 0.85 -19.35 5.78
C VAL A 264 1.98 -20.35 5.89
N ASP A 265 1.77 -21.42 6.64
CA ASP A 265 2.75 -22.50 6.75
C ASP A 265 2.92 -23.21 5.40
N PRO A 266 4.15 -23.50 4.97
CA PRO A 266 4.41 -24.15 3.69
C PRO A 266 3.82 -25.57 3.66
N SER A 267 3.24 -25.96 2.52
CA SER A 267 2.80 -27.33 2.30
C SER A 267 3.98 -28.20 1.83
N PRO A 268 4.08 -29.45 2.31
CA PRO A 268 5.10 -30.39 1.82
C PRO A 268 4.87 -30.82 0.36
N ILE A 269 3.62 -30.75 -0.12
CA ILE A 269 3.23 -31.24 -1.46
C ILE A 269 3.01 -30.08 -2.43
N PHE A 270 2.32 -29.03 -1.98
CA PHE A 270 1.89 -27.95 -2.85
C PHE A 270 2.80 -26.74 -2.70
N ARG A 271 3.45 -26.33 -3.79
CA ARG A 271 4.16 -25.05 -3.87
C ARG A 271 3.30 -24.02 -4.58
N ARG A 272 3.16 -22.84 -4.00
CA ARG A 272 2.38 -21.76 -4.62
C ARG A 272 3.21 -21.00 -5.64
N LYS A 273 2.63 -20.77 -6.83
CA LYS A 273 3.24 -20.02 -7.92
C LYS A 273 2.23 -19.05 -8.51
N GLY A 274 2.25 -17.82 -7.99
CA GLY A 274 1.21 -16.82 -8.27
C GLY A 274 -0.17 -17.31 -7.83
N ASP A 275 -1.11 -17.33 -8.77
CA ASP A 275 -2.49 -17.80 -8.54
C ASP A 275 -2.66 -19.32 -8.67
N ASN A 276 -1.59 -20.03 -9.00
CA ASN A 276 -1.63 -21.47 -9.25
C ASN A 276 -0.80 -22.24 -8.21
N LEU A 277 -0.97 -23.56 -8.23
CA LEU A 277 -0.10 -24.47 -7.47
C LEU A 277 0.79 -25.26 -8.43
N GLU A 278 1.96 -25.62 -7.94
CA GLU A 278 2.91 -26.51 -8.58
C GLU A 278 3.18 -27.70 -7.65
N VAL A 279 3.13 -28.89 -8.21
CA VAL A 279 3.40 -30.15 -7.51
C VAL A 279 4.40 -30.93 -8.33
N GLU A 280 5.46 -31.42 -7.69
CA GLU A 280 6.43 -32.32 -8.31
C GLU A 280 5.90 -33.76 -8.20
N VAL A 281 5.72 -34.41 -9.35
CA VAL A 281 5.24 -35.79 -9.43
C VAL A 281 6.43 -36.65 -9.86
N PRO A 282 6.98 -37.49 -8.96
CA PRO A 282 8.04 -38.42 -9.32
C PRO A 282 7.48 -39.48 -10.26
N LEU A 283 8.22 -39.76 -11.34
CA LEU A 283 7.92 -40.82 -12.30
C LEU A 283 9.11 -41.76 -12.40
N SER A 284 8.84 -43.06 -12.46
CA SER A 284 9.86 -44.04 -12.79
C SER A 284 10.24 -43.96 -14.28
N ILE A 285 11.46 -44.40 -14.61
CA ILE A 285 11.93 -44.45 -16.00
C ILE A 285 10.97 -45.24 -16.92
N PRO A 286 10.47 -46.44 -16.54
CA PRO A 286 9.53 -47.18 -17.38
C PRO A 286 8.21 -46.43 -17.62
N GLU A 287 7.67 -45.74 -16.61
CA GLU A 287 6.44 -44.94 -16.73
C GLU A 287 6.63 -43.76 -17.67
N ALA A 288 7.76 -43.06 -17.59
CA ALA A 288 8.06 -41.95 -18.49
C ALA A 288 8.21 -42.42 -19.95
N VAL A 289 8.81 -43.60 -20.17
CA VAL A 289 9.03 -44.16 -21.53
C VAL A 289 7.74 -44.71 -22.13
N ARG A 290 7.00 -45.56 -21.39
CA ARG A 290 5.82 -46.27 -21.92
C ARG A 290 4.52 -45.50 -21.77
N GLY A 291 4.51 -44.47 -20.93
CA GLY A 291 3.30 -43.84 -20.44
C GLY A 291 2.69 -44.64 -19.29
N ALA A 292 1.92 -43.96 -18.45
CA ALA A 292 1.31 -44.54 -17.26
C ALA A 292 0.07 -43.75 -16.85
N GLU A 293 -0.75 -44.35 -15.99
CA GLU A 293 -1.79 -43.63 -15.25
C GLU A 293 -1.32 -43.51 -13.80
N VAL A 294 -1.06 -42.29 -13.36
CA VAL A 294 -0.48 -41.99 -12.05
C VAL A 294 -1.49 -41.28 -11.19
N GLU A 295 -1.61 -41.67 -9.92
CA GLU A 295 -2.46 -40.99 -8.96
C GLU A 295 -1.76 -39.73 -8.43
N VAL A 296 -2.41 -38.57 -8.54
CA VAL A 296 -1.87 -37.28 -8.11
C VAL A 296 -2.73 -36.63 -7.02
N PRO A 297 -2.12 -35.95 -6.04
CA PRO A 297 -2.85 -35.22 -5.01
C PRO A 297 -3.48 -33.95 -5.57
N THR A 298 -4.68 -33.65 -5.10
CA THR A 298 -5.42 -32.40 -5.35
C THR A 298 -5.81 -31.78 -4.01
N LEU A 299 -6.36 -30.56 -4.02
CA LEU A 299 -6.84 -29.90 -2.80
C LEU A 299 -8.03 -30.62 -2.15
N ASP A 300 -8.84 -31.31 -2.96
CA ASP A 300 -10.10 -31.94 -2.55
C ASP A 300 -9.99 -33.48 -2.45
N GLY A 301 -8.79 -34.06 -2.61
CA GLY A 301 -8.57 -35.51 -2.61
C GLY A 301 -7.51 -35.96 -3.61
N ARG A 302 -7.77 -37.04 -4.33
CA ARG A 302 -6.84 -37.62 -5.33
C ARG A 302 -7.49 -37.74 -6.69
N LYS A 303 -6.68 -37.70 -7.75
CA LYS A 303 -7.16 -37.86 -9.14
C LYS A 303 -6.14 -38.62 -9.97
N THR A 304 -6.61 -39.44 -10.89
CA THR A 304 -5.73 -40.12 -11.86
C THR A 304 -5.36 -39.19 -13.01
N LEU A 305 -4.06 -39.11 -13.30
CA LEU A 305 -3.48 -38.33 -14.39
C LEU A 305 -2.84 -39.29 -15.41
N ARG A 306 -3.24 -39.15 -16.67
CA ARG A 306 -2.62 -39.91 -17.77
C ARG A 306 -1.34 -39.23 -18.23
N VAL A 307 -0.23 -39.94 -18.08
CA VAL A 307 1.11 -39.58 -18.53
C VAL A 307 1.34 -40.16 -19.92
N PRO A 308 1.58 -39.34 -20.96
CA PRO A 308 1.91 -39.84 -22.30
C PRO A 308 3.25 -40.59 -22.33
N ALA A 309 3.38 -41.52 -23.28
CA ALA A 309 4.65 -42.16 -23.58
C ALA A 309 5.68 -41.12 -24.07
N GLY A 310 6.96 -41.31 -23.70
CA GLY A 310 8.03 -40.39 -24.05
C GLY A 310 7.99 -39.05 -23.29
N THR A 311 7.42 -39.03 -22.09
CA THR A 311 7.37 -37.82 -21.25
C THR A 311 8.79 -37.42 -20.82
N LYS A 312 9.17 -36.17 -21.08
CA LYS A 312 10.49 -35.63 -20.71
C LYS A 312 10.51 -35.15 -19.27
N HIS A 313 11.69 -35.19 -18.64
CA HIS A 313 11.90 -34.56 -17.33
C HIS A 313 11.52 -33.07 -17.37
N GLY A 314 10.83 -32.60 -16.34
CA GLY A 314 10.39 -31.22 -16.21
C GLY A 314 9.16 -30.85 -17.04
N THR A 315 8.58 -31.79 -17.81
CA THR A 315 7.30 -31.58 -18.51
C THR A 315 6.23 -31.21 -17.49
N VAL A 316 5.43 -30.18 -17.81
CA VAL A 316 4.37 -29.69 -16.92
C VAL A 316 3.00 -30.02 -17.53
N GLN A 317 2.19 -30.75 -16.78
CA GLN A 317 0.80 -31.03 -17.13
C GLN A 317 -0.15 -30.26 -16.21
N ARG A 318 -1.11 -29.57 -16.83
CA ARG A 318 -2.03 -28.67 -16.11
C ARG A 318 -3.37 -29.34 -15.86
N LEU A 319 -3.80 -29.34 -14.60
CA LEU A 319 -5.16 -29.69 -14.20
C LEU A 319 -5.95 -28.41 -13.95
N ARG A 320 -6.89 -28.12 -14.86
CA ARG A 320 -7.67 -26.88 -14.85
C ARG A 320 -8.67 -26.85 -13.69
N GLY A 321 -8.77 -25.71 -13.00
CA GLY A 321 -9.77 -25.44 -11.97
C GLY A 321 -9.60 -26.21 -10.65
N ALA A 322 -8.53 -27.00 -10.52
CA ALA A 322 -8.23 -27.74 -9.29
C ALA A 322 -7.36 -26.96 -8.31
N GLY A 323 -6.95 -25.74 -8.65
CA GLY A 323 -6.07 -24.89 -7.85
C GLY A 323 -6.81 -24.08 -6.77
N PRO A 324 -6.09 -23.12 -6.17
CA PRO A 324 -6.58 -22.33 -5.05
C PRO A 324 -7.59 -21.30 -5.54
N PRO A 325 -8.56 -20.89 -4.71
CA PRO A 325 -9.49 -19.83 -5.08
C PRO A 325 -8.73 -18.51 -5.25
N LYS A 326 -9.15 -17.70 -6.23
CA LYS A 326 -8.58 -16.37 -6.45
C LYS A 326 -9.15 -15.37 -5.45
N LEU A 327 -8.27 -14.57 -4.85
CA LEU A 327 -8.68 -13.57 -3.87
C LEU A 327 -9.56 -12.50 -4.55
N GLY A 328 -10.76 -12.26 -4.03
CA GLY A 328 -11.67 -11.22 -4.51
C GLY A 328 -12.55 -11.59 -5.72
N ALA A 329 -12.38 -12.76 -6.31
CA ALA A 329 -13.21 -13.24 -7.43
C ALA A 329 -13.94 -14.53 -7.06
N THR A 330 -15.24 -14.40 -6.76
CA THR A 330 -16.09 -15.51 -6.33
C THR A 330 -16.23 -16.54 -7.46
N GLY A 331 -15.92 -17.81 -7.17
CA GLY A 331 -16.10 -18.93 -8.09
C GLY A 331 -14.98 -19.17 -9.10
N THR A 332 -13.96 -18.30 -9.17
CA THR A 332 -12.78 -18.56 -10.00
C THR A 332 -11.67 -19.22 -9.20
N ARG A 333 -11.26 -20.41 -9.64
CA ARG A 333 -10.10 -21.15 -9.10
C ARG A 333 -8.91 -21.05 -10.06
N GLY A 334 -7.71 -21.12 -9.50
CA GLY A 334 -6.49 -21.35 -10.25
C GLY A 334 -6.38 -22.80 -10.73
N ASP A 335 -5.21 -23.12 -11.28
CA ASP A 335 -4.87 -24.44 -11.79
C ASP A 335 -3.79 -25.11 -10.92
N ILE A 336 -3.70 -26.44 -10.99
CA ILE A 336 -2.54 -27.18 -10.47
C ILE A 336 -1.66 -27.57 -11.66
N HIS A 337 -0.37 -27.28 -11.54
CA HIS A 337 0.68 -27.66 -12.49
C HIS A 337 1.46 -28.82 -11.91
N TYR A 338 1.30 -30.00 -12.50
CA TYR A 338 2.09 -31.17 -12.16
C TYR A 338 3.36 -31.15 -13.00
N ARG A 339 4.51 -30.93 -12.36
CA ARG A 339 5.83 -31.06 -12.97
C ARG A 339 6.30 -32.49 -12.80
N PHE A 340 6.52 -33.19 -13.90
CA PHE A 340 7.06 -34.54 -13.87
C PHE A 340 8.56 -34.51 -13.62
N VAL A 341 8.99 -35.24 -12.60
CA VAL A 341 10.40 -35.40 -12.21
C VAL A 341 10.73 -36.87 -12.38
N ILE A 342 11.65 -37.21 -13.27
CA ILE A 342 12.10 -38.60 -13.41
C ILE A 342 12.92 -38.95 -12.17
N ASP A 343 12.43 -39.91 -11.39
CA ASP A 343 13.11 -40.46 -10.22
C ASP A 343 14.07 -41.57 -10.67
N VAL A 344 15.34 -41.41 -10.32
CA VAL A 344 16.41 -42.33 -10.70
C VAL A 344 16.92 -42.99 -9.41
N PRO A 345 16.73 -44.32 -9.24
CA PRO A 345 17.17 -45.00 -8.04
C PRO A 345 18.69 -44.92 -7.90
N THR A 346 19.18 -44.67 -6.68
CA THR A 346 20.62 -44.56 -6.37
C THR A 346 21.31 -45.91 -6.27
N GLU A 347 20.56 -46.96 -5.96
CA GLU A 347 21.05 -48.33 -5.82
C GLU A 347 20.23 -49.27 -6.69
N LEU A 348 20.91 -50.22 -7.33
CA LEU A 348 20.30 -51.21 -8.21
C LEU A 348 20.65 -52.62 -7.72
N SER A 349 19.66 -53.51 -7.72
CA SER A 349 19.92 -54.95 -7.56
C SER A 349 20.66 -55.50 -8.79
N LYS A 350 21.26 -56.69 -8.67
CA LYS A 350 21.93 -57.35 -9.82
C LYS A 350 21.01 -57.47 -11.03
N GLU A 351 19.77 -57.89 -10.82
CA GLU A 351 18.76 -58.03 -11.88
C GLU A 351 18.42 -56.69 -12.53
N GLN A 352 18.30 -55.62 -11.73
CA GLN A 352 18.01 -54.27 -12.24
C GLN A 352 19.19 -53.71 -13.05
N SER A 353 20.42 -53.90 -12.59
CA SER A 353 21.62 -53.50 -13.32
C SER A 353 21.74 -54.21 -14.66
N GLU A 354 21.54 -55.53 -14.70
CA GLU A 354 21.52 -56.29 -15.96
C GLU A 354 20.44 -55.79 -16.93
N ALA A 355 19.25 -55.42 -16.43
CA ALA A 355 18.18 -54.87 -17.25
C ALA A 355 18.55 -53.50 -17.84
N VAL A 356 19.22 -52.64 -17.06
CA VAL A 356 19.69 -51.33 -17.51
C VAL A 356 20.81 -51.48 -18.56
N GLU A 357 21.75 -52.40 -18.38
CA GLU A 357 22.80 -52.69 -19.36
C GLU A 357 22.22 -53.16 -20.70
N ARG A 358 21.22 -54.05 -20.66
CA ARG A 358 20.50 -54.48 -21.87
C ARG A 358 19.78 -53.31 -22.54
N LEU A 359 19.14 -52.44 -21.76
CA LEU A 359 18.49 -51.24 -22.29
C LEU A 359 19.51 -50.30 -22.93
N GLN A 360 20.66 -50.09 -22.30
CA GLN A 360 21.74 -49.26 -22.81
C GLN A 360 22.28 -49.79 -24.15
N ALA A 361 22.43 -51.11 -24.29
CA ALA A 361 22.93 -51.73 -25.52
C ALA A 361 21.99 -51.55 -26.73
N VAL A 362 20.69 -51.39 -26.50
CA VAL A 362 19.68 -51.23 -27.57
C VAL A 362 19.26 -49.78 -27.81
N LEU A 363 19.51 -48.87 -26.87
CA LEU A 363 19.22 -47.45 -27.04
C LEU A 363 20.12 -46.84 -28.12
N THR A 364 19.52 -46.06 -29.02
CA THR A 364 20.22 -45.38 -30.11
C THR A 364 20.20 -43.87 -29.91
N GLY A 365 21.28 -43.20 -30.32
CA GLY A 365 21.47 -41.75 -30.20
C GLY A 365 22.23 -41.33 -28.94
N ASP A 366 23.11 -40.34 -29.08
CA ASP A 366 23.78 -39.69 -27.94
C ASP A 366 22.96 -38.46 -27.51
N PRO A 367 22.37 -38.44 -26.30
CA PRO A 367 21.62 -37.28 -25.82
C PRO A 367 22.47 -36.01 -25.68
N ARG A 368 23.81 -36.13 -25.75
CA ARG A 368 24.75 -35.01 -25.69
C ARG A 368 25.23 -34.52 -27.06
N ALA A 369 24.90 -35.22 -28.16
CA ALA A 369 25.40 -34.87 -29.49
C ALA A 369 25.16 -33.39 -29.85
N GLN A 370 23.96 -32.88 -29.54
CA GLN A 370 23.56 -31.50 -29.82
C GLN A 370 24.40 -30.44 -29.08
N LEU A 371 25.03 -30.80 -27.96
CA LEU A 371 25.87 -29.86 -27.20
C LEU A 371 27.20 -29.58 -27.92
N PHE A 372 27.72 -30.57 -28.66
CA PHE A 372 29.01 -30.46 -29.35
C PHE A 372 28.88 -29.94 -30.79
N GLU A 373 27.72 -30.13 -31.41
CA GLU A 373 27.38 -29.53 -32.72
C GLU A 373 27.27 -28.00 -32.64
N ALA A 374 26.85 -27.44 -31.50
CA ALA A 374 26.70 -25.98 -31.33
C ALA A 374 28.02 -25.23 -31.03
N THR A 375 29.09 -25.97 -30.73
CA THR A 375 30.43 -25.41 -30.43
C THR A 375 31.38 -25.42 -31.63
N THR A 376 30.97 -25.98 -32.77
CA THR A 376 31.72 -26.02 -34.03
C THR A 376 31.06 -25.08 -35.03
#